data_AF-A0A3E1NQ49-F1
#
_entry.id   AF-A0A3E1NQ49-F1
#
_cell.length_a   1.000
_cell.length_b   1.000
_cell.length_c   1.000
_cell.angle_alpha   90.00
_cell.angle_beta   90.00
_cell.angle_gamma   90.00
#
_symmetry.space_group_name_H-M   'P 1'
#
loop_
_entity.id
_entity.type
_entity.pdbx_description
1 polymer ?
#
loop_
_entity_poly.entity_id
_entity_poly.type
_entity_poly.pdbx_seq_one_letter_code
_entity_poly.pdbx_strand_id
1 'polypeptide(L)' 'MRTDDKYYTDLDRDLQQLALVDWAAFVQLVGEETITSAKICLLKTRGKSLNQIATRLNVTKNQAEYRCKKCLTYSETKE' A
#
# COMPACT_ATOMS: atom_id res chain seq x y z
N MET A 1 -9.24 29.00 9.73
CA MET A 1 -7.84 28.64 9.41
C MET A 1 -7.72 27.14 9.58
N ARG A 2 -7.57 26.39 8.48
CA ARG A 2 -7.42 24.93 8.53
C ARG A 2 -5.94 24.59 8.76
N THR A 3 -5.76 23.60 9.61
CA THR A 3 -4.52 23.04 10.14
C THR A 3 -3.79 22.18 9.11
N ASP A 4 -2.46 22.11 9.26
CA ASP A 4 -1.56 21.03 8.80
C ASP A 4 -0.96 21.04 7.37
N ASP A 5 -0.38 22.16 6.92
CA ASP A 5 0.55 22.19 5.76
C ASP A 5 1.97 21.63 6.09
N LYS A 6 2.09 20.75 7.10
CA LYS A 6 3.40 20.26 7.59
C LYS A 6 3.79 18.85 7.12
N TYR A 7 2.98 18.22 6.26
CA TYR A 7 3.05 16.77 6.00
C TYR A 7 3.31 16.33 4.55
N TYR A 8 3.54 17.25 3.61
CA TYR A 8 3.97 16.89 2.26
C TYR A 8 5.22 17.69 1.91
N THR A 9 6.37 17.08 2.17
CA THR A 9 7.68 17.61 1.78
C THR A 9 7.82 17.55 0.25
N ASP A 10 8.78 18.30 -0.30
CA ASP A 10 9.13 18.17 -1.72
C ASP A 10 9.53 16.73 -2.07
N LEU A 11 10.16 16.02 -1.13
CA LEU A 11 10.49 14.59 -1.29
C LEU A 11 9.25 13.71 -1.40
N ASP A 12 8.16 14.02 -0.70
CA ASP A 12 6.90 13.28 -0.83
C ASP A 12 6.27 13.49 -2.22
N ARG A 13 6.41 14.69 -2.78
CA ARG A 13 5.97 15.00 -4.15
C ARG A 13 6.82 14.26 -5.18
N ASP A 14 8.14 14.22 -5.00
CA ASP A 14 9.05 13.48 -5.87
C ASP A 14 8.75 11.98 -5.83
N LEU A 15 8.49 11.42 -4.66
CA LEU A 15 8.08 10.02 -4.50
C LEU A 15 6.74 9.72 -5.19
N GLN A 16 5.74 10.61 -5.04
CA GLN A 16 4.46 10.48 -5.73
C GLN A 16 4.63 10.54 -7.24
N GLN A 17 5.41 11.50 -7.73
CA GLN A 17 5.69 11.66 -9.15
C GLN A 17 6.38 10.42 -9.69
N LEU A 18 7.39 9.91 -8.99
CA LEU A 18 8.11 8.69 -9.39
C LEU A 18 7.16 7.49 -9.48
N ALA A 19 6.27 7.31 -8.52
CA ALA A 19 5.27 6.24 -8.55
C ALA A 19 4.33 6.33 -9.77
N LEU A 20 4.09 7.53 -10.31
CA LEU A 20 3.24 7.74 -11.49
C LEU A 20 3.97 7.53 -12.81
N VAL A 21 5.24 7.96 -12.90
CA VAL A 21 5.98 7.99 -14.18
C VAL A 21 6.92 6.80 -14.38
N ASP A 22 7.47 6.24 -13.29
CA ASP A 22 8.38 5.11 -13.32
C ASP A 22 8.13 4.18 -12.14
N TRP A 23 7.12 3.34 -12.31
CA TRP A 23 6.71 2.38 -11.30
C TRP A 23 7.82 1.39 -10.94
N ALA A 24 8.66 0.98 -11.90
CA ALA A 24 9.72 0.01 -11.65
C ALA A 24 10.82 0.60 -10.74
N ALA A 25 11.26 1.83 -11.03
CA ALA A 25 12.22 2.54 -10.17
C ALA A 25 11.63 2.81 -8.77
N PHE A 26 10.36 3.20 -8.69
CA PHE A 26 9.66 3.40 -7.42
C PHE A 26 9.66 2.11 -6.57
N VAL A 27 9.29 0.97 -7.16
CA VAL A 27 9.28 -0.33 -6.47
C VAL A 27 10.68 -0.72 -6.02
N GLN A 28 11.71 -0.47 -6.84
CA GLN A 28 13.10 -0.76 -6.48
C GLN A 28 13.58 0.08 -5.28
N LEU A 29 13.19 1.36 -5.20
CA LEU A 29 13.55 2.24 -4.09
C LEU A 29 12.81 1.90 -2.79
N VAL A 30 11.50 1.63 -2.87
CA VAL A 30 10.64 1.36 -1.71
C VAL A 30 10.80 -0.07 -1.18
N GLY A 31 11.11 -1.00 -2.07
CA GLY A 31 11.28 -2.42 -1.79
C GLY A 31 10.02 -3.26 -2.02
N GLU A 32 10.22 -4.41 -2.66
CA GLU A 32 9.15 -5.36 -3.06
C GLU A 32 8.30 -5.84 -1.89
N GLU A 33 8.89 -6.02 -0.70
CA GLU A 33 8.18 -6.47 0.51
C GLU A 33 7.16 -5.43 0.99
N THR A 34 7.52 -4.15 0.95
CA THR A 34 6.64 -3.03 1.30
C THR A 34 5.50 -2.93 0.29
N ILE A 35 5.82 -3.02 -1.00
CA ILE A 35 4.84 -3.00 -2.09
C ILE A 35 3.88 -4.20 -1.98
N THR A 36 4.39 -5.39 -1.67
CA THR A 36 3.58 -6.60 -1.44
C THR A 36 2.64 -6.42 -0.25
N SER A 37 3.11 -5.82 0.84
CA SER A 37 2.28 -5.51 2.00
C SER A 37 1.18 -4.51 1.67
N ALA A 38 1.49 -3.46 0.90
CA ALA A 38 0.51 -2.50 0.42
C ALA A 38 -0.56 -3.16 -0.48
N LYS A 39 -0.14 -4.02 -1.42
CA LYS A 39 -1.05 -4.80 -2.29
C LYS A 39 -1.99 -5.70 -1.47
N ILE A 40 -1.49 -6.35 -0.42
CA ILE A 40 -2.30 -7.17 0.50
C ILE A 40 -3.37 -6.30 1.16
N CYS A 41 -3.00 -5.14 1.69
CA CYS A 41 -3.94 -4.22 2.34
C CYS A 41 -5.01 -3.71 1.37
N LEU A 42 -4.63 -3.30 0.16
CA LEU A 42 -5.57 -2.87 -0.88
C LEU A 42 -6.57 -3.97 -1.27
N LEU A 43 -6.12 -5.23 -1.38
CA LEU A 43 -7.05 -6.33 -1.65
C LEU A 43 -7.96 -6.61 -0.46
N LYS A 44 -7.45 -6.48 0.76
CA LYS A 44 -8.24 -6.68 1.98
C LYS A 44 -9.32 -5.61 2.14
N THR A 45 -9.02 -4.33 1.90
CA THR A 45 -10.01 -3.24 1.94
C THR A 45 -11.09 -3.42 0.88
N ARG A 46 -10.74 -3.98 -0.28
CA ARG A 46 -11.68 -4.39 -1.34
C ARG A 46 -12.45 -5.69 -1.04
N GLY A 47 -12.48 -6.15 0.22
CA GLY A 47 -13.27 -7.29 0.67
C GLY A 47 -12.73 -8.67 0.27
N LYS A 48 -11.50 -8.79 -0.23
CA LYS A 48 -10.94 -10.11 -0.60
C LYS A 48 -10.61 -10.95 0.63
N SER A 49 -10.85 -12.26 0.51
CA SER A 49 -10.49 -13.22 1.55
C SER A 49 -8.98 -13.51 1.56
N LEU A 50 -8.46 -14.01 2.69
CA LEU A 50 -7.03 -14.34 2.81
C LEU A 50 -6.57 -15.35 1.74
N ASN A 51 -7.42 -16.31 1.38
CA ASN A 51 -7.11 -17.28 0.33
C ASN A 51 -7.01 -16.60 -1.04
N GLN A 52 -7.96 -15.72 -1.37
CA GLN A 52 -7.93 -14.96 -2.64
C GLN A 52 -6.69 -14.07 -2.75
N ILE A 53 -6.30 -13.43 -1.63
CA ILE A 53 -5.08 -12.61 -1.55
C ILE A 53 -3.83 -13.47 -1.77
N ALA A 54 -3.73 -14.59 -1.05
CA ALA A 54 -2.61 -15.52 -1.13
C ALA A 54 -2.42 -16.03 -2.56
N THR A 55 -3.49 -16.50 -3.21
CA THR A 55 -3.45 -16.98 -4.60
C THR A 55 -3.06 -15.86 -5.58
N ARG A 56 -3.65 -14.67 -5.44
CA ARG A 56 -3.42 -13.57 -6.39
C ARG A 56 -2.00 -13.02 -6.33
N LEU A 57 -1.41 -12.95 -5.14
CA LEU A 57 -0.07 -12.38 -4.93
C LEU A 57 1.02 -13.45 -4.82
N ASN A 58 0.67 -14.72 -4.97
CA ASN A 58 1.58 -15.86 -4.82
C ASN A 58 2.34 -15.84 -3.48
N VAL A 59 1.62 -15.57 -2.39
CA VAL A 59 2.14 -15.58 -1.01
C VAL A 59 1.45 -16.67 -0.20
N THR A 60 2.06 -17.08 0.92
CA THR A 60 1.37 -18.03 1.81
C THR A 60 0.20 -17.35 2.52
N LYS A 61 -0.81 -18.14 2.91
CA LYS A 61 -1.95 -17.64 3.69
C LYS A 61 -1.49 -16.99 5.00
N ASN A 62 -0.47 -17.54 5.65
CA ASN A 62 0.10 -17.00 6.89
C ASN A 62 0.76 -15.62 6.67
N GLN A 63 1.48 -15.45 5.56
CA GLN A 63 2.03 -14.15 5.17
C GLN A 63 0.93 -13.12 4.91
N ALA A 64 -0.13 -13.52 4.18
CA ALA A 64 -1.29 -12.67 3.95
C ALA A 64 -1.97 -12.26 5.25
N GLU A 65 -2.17 -13.19 6.18
CA GLU A 65 -2.77 -12.93 7.49
C GLU A 65 -1.92 -11.98 8.34
N TYR A 66 -0.62 -12.25 8.46
CA TYR A 66 0.31 -11.44 9.24
C TYR A 66 0.35 -9.99 8.74
N ARG A 67 0.41 -9.79 7.43
CA ARG A 67 0.42 -8.46 6.81
C ARG A 67 -0.95 -7.78 6.90
N CYS A 68 -2.06 -8.53 6.79
CA CYS A 68 -3.41 -8.01 7.00
C CYS A 68 -3.61 -7.42 8.40
N LYS A 69 -3.04 -8.03 9.45
CA LYS A 69 -3.11 -7.51 10.83
C LYS A 69 -2.48 -6.13 10.99
N LYS A 70 -1.57 -5.75 10.09
CA LYS A 70 -0.86 -4.46 10.08
C LYS A 70 -1.44 -3.46 9.10
N CYS A 71 -2.51 -3.82 8.37
CA CYS A 71 -3.18 -2.86 7.51
C CYS A 71 -3.82 -1.80 8.38
N LEU A 72 -3.26 -0.60 8.36
CA LEU A 72 -3.94 0.57 8.89
C LEU A 72 -5.31 0.65 8.22
N THR A 73 -6.36 0.80 9.02
CA THR A 73 -7.71 1.03 8.52
C THR A 73 -7.68 2.33 7.73
N TYR A 74 -7.47 2.24 6.41
CA TYR A 74 -7.83 3.32 5.51
C TYR A 74 -9.35 3.40 5.58
N SER A 75 -9.85 4.29 6.43
CA SER A 75 -11.22 4.78 6.29
C SER A 75 -11.27 5.48 4.94
N GLU A 76 -11.93 4.84 3.97
CA GLU A 76 -12.35 5.49 2.74
C GLU A 76 -13.01 6.82 3.15
N THR A 77 -12.37 7.93 2.77
CA THR A 77 -13.08 9.22 2.77
C THR A 77 -14.10 9.07 1.67
N LYS A 78 -15.32 8.68 2.03
CA LYS A 78 -16.46 8.74 1.12
C LYS A 78 -16.62 10.19 0.70
N GLU A 79 -16.74 10.38 -0.61
CA GLU A 79 -16.97 11.65 -1.31
C GLU A 79 -18.08 12.50 -0.67
#